data_AF-A0A2M9K8Q2-F1
#
_entry.id   AF-A0A2M9K8Q2-F1
#
_cell.length_a   1.000
_cell.length_b   1.000
_cell.length_c   1.000
_cell.angle_alpha   90.00
_cell.angle_beta   90.00
_cell.angle_gamma   90.00
#
_symmetry.space_group_name_H-M   'P 1'
#
loop_
_entity.id
_entity.type
_entity.pdbx_description
1 polymer ?
#
loop_
_entity_poly.entity_id
_entity_poly.type
_entity_poly.pdbx_seq_one_letter_code
_entity_poly.pdbx_strand_id
1 'polypeptide(L)'
;MGGIVPMREPGGAGTLPTTSDELSRLLTAVRRGRVLTVTGGFRAPRSLLVREVAHRISSNFCDGTALLALERDTGVRELVAALGSLPGMPFLPYGTANAASWLAERDMLLVLDDSGRLDAEALAWLRSLLTIAPGLRILAAGRHPLAVGQGRVHRL
;
A
#
# COMPACT_ATOMS: atom_id res chain seq x y z
N MET A 1 7.48 -1.08 19.29
CA MET A 1 7.95 -2.02 18.26
C MET A 1 6.85 -2.13 17.22
N GLY A 2 6.86 -1.29 16.18
CA GLY A 2 5.87 -1.39 15.10
C GLY A 2 6.25 -2.55 14.21
N GLY A 3 5.43 -3.59 14.18
CA GLY A 3 5.69 -4.80 13.43
C GLY A 3 5.47 -4.54 11.95
N ILE A 4 6.55 -4.47 11.18
CA ILE A 4 6.47 -4.68 9.72
C ILE A 4 6.19 -6.16 9.58
N VAL A 5 4.95 -6.51 9.24
CA VAL A 5 4.56 -7.92 9.08
C VAL A 5 4.84 -8.29 7.64
N PRO A 6 5.97 -8.97 7.30
CA PRO A 6 6.05 -9.64 6.01
C PRO A 6 4.86 -10.58 5.94
N MET A 7 4.11 -10.53 4.84
CA MET A 7 2.93 -11.36 4.64
C MET A 7 3.33 -12.83 4.65
N ARG A 8 3.34 -13.43 5.85
CA ARG A 8 3.45 -14.87 6.05
C ARG A 8 2.02 -15.37 6.17
N GLU A 9 1.65 -16.30 5.30
CA GLU A 9 0.33 -16.93 5.29
C GLU A 9 0.03 -17.55 6.66
N PRO A 10 -1.20 -17.37 7.16
CA PRO A 10 -1.87 -18.46 7.85
C PRO A 10 -3.22 -18.74 7.17
N GLY A 11 -3.42 -20.01 6.83
CA GLY A 11 -4.69 -20.52 6.39
C GLY A 11 -5.80 -20.18 7.38
N GLY A 12 -6.94 -19.77 6.84
CA GLY A 12 -8.12 -19.45 7.62
C GLY A 12 -9.05 -18.58 6.79
N ALA A 13 -9.94 -19.23 6.03
CA ALA A 13 -11.06 -18.60 5.36
C ALA A 13 -12.03 -18.01 6.40
N GLY A 14 -11.67 -16.86 6.98
CA GLY A 14 -12.56 -16.05 7.78
C GLY A 14 -13.49 -15.31 6.83
N THR A 15 -14.77 -15.68 6.82
CA THR A 15 -15.82 -14.98 6.07
C THR A 15 -15.82 -13.50 6.48
N LEU A 16 -15.23 -12.66 5.64
CA LEU A 16 -15.28 -11.22 5.78
C LEU A 16 -16.73 -10.76 5.57
N PRO A 17 -17.27 -9.83 6.37
CA PRO A 17 -18.61 -9.27 6.13
C PRO A 17 -18.64 -8.28 4.95
N THR A 18 -17.68 -8.42 4.02
CA THR A 18 -17.51 -7.55 2.86
C THR A 18 -18.13 -8.26 1.68
N THR A 19 -19.05 -7.60 0.99
CA THR A 19 -19.71 -8.16 -0.18
C THR A 19 -18.67 -8.48 -1.26
N SER A 20 -18.75 -9.66 -1.89
CA SER A 20 -17.83 -10.07 -2.97
C SER A 20 -17.74 -9.03 -4.11
N ASP A 21 -18.84 -8.30 -4.35
CA ASP A 21 -18.93 -7.19 -5.30
C ASP A 21 -18.02 -6.01 -4.94
N GLU A 22 -17.97 -5.67 -3.65
CA GLU A 22 -17.19 -4.56 -3.09
C GLU A 22 -15.68 -4.79 -3.27
N LEU A 23 -15.26 -6.03 -2.97
CA LEU A 23 -13.89 -6.47 -3.18
C LEU A 23 -13.53 -6.46 -4.68
N SER A 24 -14.44 -6.90 -5.54
CA SER A 24 -14.23 -6.92 -6.99
C SER A 24 -14.11 -5.51 -7.58
N ARG A 25 -14.87 -4.54 -7.06
CA ARG A 25 -14.74 -3.12 -7.41
C ARG A 25 -13.41 -2.55 -6.96
N LEU A 26 -12.96 -2.84 -5.74
CA LEU A 26 -11.65 -2.43 -5.24
C LEU A 26 -10.52 -3.01 -6.10
N LEU A 27 -10.55 -4.31 -6.39
CA LEU A 27 -9.56 -4.96 -7.25
C LEU A 27 -9.52 -4.33 -8.64
N THR A 28 -10.69 -4.05 -9.22
CA THR A 28 -10.78 -3.37 -10.53
C THR A 28 -10.24 -1.95 -10.45
N ALA A 29 -10.51 -1.22 -9.37
CA ALA A 29 -10.04 0.13 -9.16
C ALA A 29 -8.52 0.20 -8.96
N VAL A 30 -7.93 -0.76 -8.22
CA VAL A 30 -6.46 -0.88 -8.08
C VAL A 30 -5.82 -1.26 -9.43
N ARG A 31 -6.47 -2.08 -10.26
CA ARG A 31 -5.94 -2.40 -11.61
C ARG A 31 -5.98 -1.19 -12.55
N ARG A 32 -7.02 -0.34 -12.43
CA ARG A 32 -7.23 0.82 -13.31
C ARG A 32 -6.54 2.09 -12.85
N GLY A 33 -6.18 2.20 -11.57
CA GLY A 33 -5.60 3.40 -10.97
C GLY A 33 -4.25 3.13 -10.31
N ARG A 34 -3.32 4.10 -10.41
CA ARG A 34 -2.01 4.00 -9.73
C ARG A 34 -2.10 4.27 -8.23
N VAL A 35 -2.98 5.15 -7.82
CA VAL A 35 -3.22 5.46 -6.41
C VAL A 35 -4.70 5.27 -6.15
N LEU A 36 -5.03 4.37 -5.25
CA LEU A 36 -6.37 4.16 -4.75
C LEU A 36 -6.39 4.52 -3.28
N THR A 37 -7.20 5.49 -2.89
CA THR A 37 -7.52 5.69 -1.48
C THR A 37 -8.90 5.16 -1.19
N VAL A 38 -8.99 4.20 -0.29
CA VAL A 38 -10.25 3.68 0.18
C VAL A 38 -10.66 4.45 1.42
N THR A 39 -11.78 5.15 1.29
CA THR A 39 -12.36 5.99 2.34
C THR A 39 -13.78 5.49 2.59
N GLY A 40 -14.22 5.36 3.85
CA GLY A 40 -15.57 4.85 4.11
C GLY A 40 -15.74 4.19 5.46
N GLY A 41 -16.99 4.11 5.91
CA GLY A 41 -17.40 3.40 7.11
C GLY A 41 -17.66 1.93 6.77
N PHE A 42 -16.60 1.13 6.69
CA PHE A 42 -16.73 -0.29 6.40
C PHE A 42 -17.39 -1.04 7.57
N ARG A 43 -18.20 -2.05 7.25
CA ARG A 43 -18.69 -3.02 8.24
C ARG A 43 -17.57 -3.92 8.78
N ALA A 44 -16.55 -4.17 7.97
CA ALA A 44 -15.33 -4.88 8.38
C ALA A 44 -14.24 -3.89 8.80
N PRO A 45 -13.30 -4.28 9.68
CA PRO A 45 -12.13 -3.46 9.94
C PRO A 45 -11.34 -3.24 8.63
N ARG A 46 -11.08 -1.96 8.31
CA ARG A 46 -10.37 -1.52 7.09
C ARG A 46 -9.08 -2.30 6.86
N SER A 47 -8.34 -2.53 7.94
CA SER A 47 -7.11 -3.31 7.95
C SER A 47 -7.26 -4.71 7.37
N LEU A 48 -8.37 -5.41 7.64
CA LEU A 48 -8.61 -6.76 7.10
C LEU A 48 -8.93 -6.71 5.61
N LEU A 49 -9.78 -5.76 5.21
CA LEU A 49 -10.14 -5.56 3.80
C LEU A 49 -8.93 -5.27 2.93
N VAL A 50 -8.08 -4.38 3.42
CA VAL A 50 -6.91 -3.91 2.70
C VAL A 50 -5.85 -5.00 2.61
N ARG A 51 -5.70 -5.80 3.67
CA ARG A 51 -4.91 -7.05 3.66
C ARG A 51 -5.44 -8.06 2.65
N GLU A 52 -6.74 -8.29 2.63
CA GLU A 52 -7.36 -9.24 1.70
C GLU A 52 -7.22 -8.78 0.24
N VAL A 53 -7.44 -7.49 -0.04
CA VAL A 53 -7.20 -6.91 -1.37
C VAL A 53 -5.75 -7.10 -1.77
N ALA A 54 -4.81 -6.75 -0.87
CA ALA A 54 -3.37 -6.92 -1.09
C ALA A 54 -3.04 -8.38 -1.41
N HIS A 55 -3.58 -9.32 -0.64
CA HIS A 55 -3.37 -10.75 -0.82
C HIS A 55 -3.90 -11.23 -2.18
N ARG A 56 -5.15 -10.92 -2.51
CA ARG A 56 -5.77 -11.35 -3.78
C ARG A 56 -5.13 -10.75 -5.01
N ILE A 57 -4.68 -9.51 -4.92
CA ILE A 57 -4.04 -8.84 -6.04
C ILE A 57 -2.54 -9.14 -6.11
N SER A 58 -1.94 -9.67 -5.04
CA SER A 58 -0.50 -9.97 -5.00
C SER A 58 -0.05 -10.87 -6.14
N SER A 59 -0.86 -11.85 -6.52
CA SER A 59 -0.60 -12.72 -7.67
C SER A 59 -0.61 -11.99 -9.02
N ASN A 60 -1.06 -10.73 -9.09
CA ASN A 60 -1.01 -9.89 -10.30
C ASN A 60 0.20 -8.95 -10.33
N PHE A 61 1.01 -8.89 -9.28
CA PHE A 61 2.22 -8.06 -9.21
C PHE A 61 3.45 -8.96 -9.19
N CYS A 62 4.26 -8.90 -10.23
CA CYS A 62 5.43 -9.76 -10.41
C CYS A 62 6.47 -9.56 -9.30
N ASP A 63 6.60 -8.34 -8.76
CA ASP A 63 7.55 -7.99 -7.71
C ASP A 63 6.96 -8.08 -6.29
N GLY A 64 5.68 -8.47 -6.18
CA GLY A 64 5.01 -8.69 -4.92
C GLY A 64 4.29 -7.47 -4.33
N THR A 65 3.95 -7.58 -3.04
CA THR A 65 3.11 -6.60 -2.35
C THR A 65 3.64 -6.29 -0.96
N ALA A 66 3.69 -5.01 -0.62
CA ALA A 66 4.14 -4.50 0.66
C ALA A 66 2.95 -3.94 1.44
N LEU A 67 2.74 -4.42 2.66
CA LEU A 67 1.73 -3.88 3.57
C LEU A 67 2.39 -3.15 4.72
N LEU A 68 2.07 -1.87 4.85
CA LEU A 68 2.51 -1.00 5.92
C LEU A 68 1.31 -0.61 6.78
N ALA A 69 1.26 -1.17 7.99
CA ALA A 69 0.31 -0.76 9.01
C ALA A 69 0.88 0.44 9.76
N LEU A 70 0.28 1.60 9.55
CA LEU A 70 0.71 2.88 10.12
C LEU A 70 0.09 3.04 11.51
N GLU A 71 0.64 2.34 12.50
CA GLU A 71 0.16 2.42 13.89
C GLU A 71 0.57 3.74 14.59
N ARG A 72 1.58 4.43 14.04
CA ARG A 72 2.12 5.70 14.54
C ARG A 72 2.49 6.62 13.37
N ASP A 73 2.75 7.89 13.67
CA ASP A 73 3.24 8.84 12.70
C ASP A 73 4.50 8.30 12.02
N THR A 74 4.42 8.23 10.69
CA THR A 74 5.37 7.54 9.82
C THR A 74 5.93 8.54 8.83
N GLY A 75 7.22 8.83 8.97
CA GLY A 75 7.96 9.70 8.07
C GLY A 75 8.55 8.95 6.87
N VAL A 76 9.32 9.69 6.06
CA VAL A 76 10.05 9.14 4.91
C VAL A 76 11.00 8.01 5.33
N ARG A 77 11.68 8.17 6.46
CA ARG A 77 12.68 7.19 6.93
C ARG A 77 12.05 5.85 7.25
N GLU A 78 10.90 5.84 7.90
CA GLU A 78 10.16 4.64 8.25
C GLU A 78 9.59 3.96 6.99
N LEU A 79 9.11 4.73 6.01
CA LEU A 79 8.71 4.19 4.70
C LEU A 79 9.90 3.54 3.96
N VAL A 80 11.04 4.23 3.91
CA VAL A 80 12.27 3.72 3.26
C VAL A 80 12.75 2.45 3.97
N ALA A 81 12.76 2.44 5.30
CA ALA A 81 13.14 1.26 6.08
C ALA A 81 12.19 0.08 5.84
N ALA A 82 10.89 0.36 5.70
CA ALA A 82 9.91 -0.69 5.44
C ALA A 82 9.98 -1.25 4.03
N LEU A 83 10.25 -0.41 3.03
CA LEU A 83 10.56 -0.87 1.67
C LEU A 83 11.86 -1.69 1.66
N GLY A 84 12.90 -1.21 2.38
CA GLY A 84 14.16 -1.94 2.53
C GLY A 84 14.06 -3.27 3.27
N SER A 85 12.95 -3.52 3.97
CA SER A 85 12.66 -4.80 4.64
C SER A 85 11.93 -5.79 3.73
N LEU A 86 11.63 -5.42 2.48
CA LEU A 86 10.95 -6.29 1.54
C LEU A 86 11.90 -7.38 1.00
N PRO A 87 11.41 -8.62 0.89
CA PRO A 87 12.19 -9.70 0.32
C PRO A 87 12.53 -9.41 -1.14
N GLY A 88 13.82 -9.47 -1.49
CA GLY A 88 14.33 -9.15 -2.84
C GLY A 88 14.83 -7.71 -3.03
N MET A 89 14.67 -6.85 -2.02
CA MET A 89 15.30 -5.52 -2.03
C MET A 89 16.80 -5.67 -1.74
N PRO A 90 17.71 -5.12 -2.58
CA PRO A 90 19.11 -5.00 -2.19
C PRO A 90 19.18 -4.18 -0.90
N PHE A 91 20.06 -4.55 0.03
CA PHE A 91 20.26 -3.78 1.26
C PHE A 91 20.67 -2.36 0.85
N LEU A 92 19.74 -1.41 0.95
CA LEU A 92 20.00 -0.02 0.64
C LEU A 92 20.45 0.64 1.94
N PRO A 93 21.76 0.92 2.12
CA PRO A 93 22.20 1.72 3.25
C PRO A 93 21.70 3.14 3.01
N TYR A 94 20.49 3.44 3.47
CA TYR A 94 19.93 4.78 3.59
C TYR A 94 19.90 5.59 2.28
N GLY A 95 18.85 5.43 1.47
CA GLY A 95 18.68 6.29 0.29
C GLY A 95 17.30 6.22 -0.33
N THR A 96 16.60 7.37 -0.32
CA THR A 96 15.34 7.60 -1.03
C THR A 96 15.47 7.41 -2.54
N ALA A 97 16.61 7.81 -3.10
CA ALA A 97 16.93 7.68 -4.53
C ALA A 97 17.08 6.21 -4.97
N ASN A 98 17.77 5.39 -4.18
CA ASN A 98 17.98 3.98 -4.52
C ASN A 98 16.67 3.19 -4.41
N ALA A 99 15.83 3.51 -3.43
CA ALA A 99 14.51 2.88 -3.31
C ALA A 99 13.62 3.23 -4.52
N ALA A 100 13.63 4.50 -4.94
CA ALA A 100 12.90 4.94 -6.13
C ALA A 100 13.42 4.27 -7.40
N SER A 101 14.75 4.15 -7.58
CA SER A 101 15.34 3.52 -8.76
C SER A 101 15.10 2.02 -8.80
N TRP A 102 15.08 1.33 -7.65
CA TRP A 102 14.75 -0.09 -7.57
C TRP A 102 13.28 -0.35 -7.90
N LEU A 103 12.38 0.54 -7.47
CA LEU A 103 10.95 0.50 -7.78
C LEU A 103 10.63 0.96 -9.21
N ALA A 104 11.53 1.71 -9.85
CA ALA A 104 11.32 2.28 -11.17
C ALA A 104 10.97 1.23 -12.24
N GLU A 105 11.63 0.07 -12.16
CA GLU A 105 11.50 -1.02 -13.12
C GLU A 105 10.61 -2.17 -12.60
N ARG A 106 9.88 -1.96 -11.49
CA ARG A 106 9.13 -3.01 -10.81
C ARG A 106 7.64 -2.73 -10.73
N ASP A 107 6.85 -3.79 -10.92
CA ASP A 107 5.41 -3.78 -10.75
C ASP A 107 5.09 -4.26 -9.34
N MET A 108 4.95 -3.31 -8.42
CA MET A 108 4.75 -3.59 -6.99
C MET A 108 3.54 -2.83 -6.44
N LEU A 109 2.83 -3.45 -5.50
CA LEU A 109 1.75 -2.80 -4.76
C LEU A 109 2.21 -2.41 -3.35
N LEU A 110 2.13 -1.13 -3.03
CA LEU A 110 2.32 -0.61 -1.69
C LEU A 110 0.96 -0.36 -1.05
N VAL A 111 0.74 -0.92 0.13
CA VAL A 111 -0.52 -0.87 0.84
C VAL A 111 -0.31 -0.15 2.17
N LEU A 112 -1.01 0.97 2.36
CA LEU A 112 -0.88 1.85 3.51
C LEU A 112 -2.17 1.76 4.33
N ASP A 113 -2.12 1.08 5.47
CA ASP A 113 -3.24 0.97 6.39
C ASP A 113 -3.12 2.08 7.45
N ASP A 114 -4.15 2.93 7.55
CA ASP A 114 -4.18 4.18 8.31
C ASP A 114 -3.31 5.33 7.74
N SER A 115 -3.58 5.70 6.48
CA SER A 115 -2.85 6.77 5.78
C SER A 115 -2.94 8.18 6.41
N GLY A 116 -3.72 8.36 7.47
CA GLY A 116 -3.80 9.62 8.21
C GLY A 116 -2.58 9.90 9.10
N ARG A 117 -1.70 8.90 9.27
CA ARG A 117 -0.46 8.98 10.05
C ARG A 117 0.78 9.30 9.20
N LEU A 118 0.61 9.63 7.93
CA LEU A 118 1.73 9.98 7.06
C LEU A 118 2.02 11.48 7.15
N ASP A 119 3.27 11.80 7.41
CA ASP A 119 3.74 13.17 7.39
C ASP A 119 3.69 13.77 5.97
N ALA A 120 3.64 15.10 5.89
CA ALA A 120 3.66 15.82 4.63
C ALA A 120 4.90 15.48 3.78
N GLU A 121 6.06 15.26 4.42
CA GLU A 121 7.30 14.86 3.76
C GLU A 121 7.19 13.45 3.16
N ALA A 122 6.56 12.51 3.89
CA ALA A 122 6.30 11.17 3.42
C ALA A 122 5.37 11.16 2.19
N LEU A 123 4.34 12.02 2.19
CA LEU A 123 3.44 12.20 1.05
C LEU A 123 4.18 12.79 -0.17
N ALA A 124 5.02 13.81 0.04
CA ALA A 124 5.84 14.40 -1.02
C ALA A 124 6.81 13.37 -1.63
N TRP A 125 7.41 12.55 -0.77
CA TRP A 125 8.30 11.48 -1.21
C TRP A 125 7.56 10.41 -2.03
N LEU A 126 6.40 9.92 -1.56
CA LEU A 126 5.57 8.97 -2.31
C LEU A 126 5.12 9.52 -3.67
N ARG A 127 4.81 10.83 -3.76
CA ARG A 127 4.51 11.49 -5.06
C ARG A 127 5.69 11.44 -6.02
N SER A 128 6.89 11.73 -5.53
CA SER A 128 8.11 11.64 -6.34
C SER A 128 8.34 10.20 -6.80
N LEU A 129 8.14 9.24 -5.90
CA LEU A 129 8.30 7.82 -6.17
C LEU A 129 7.34 7.32 -7.26
N LEU A 130 6.06 7.71 -7.21
CA LEU A 130 5.07 7.40 -8.27
C LEU A 130 5.42 8.01 -9.64
N THR A 131 6.23 9.06 -9.66
CA THR A 131 6.69 9.69 -10.91
C THR A 131 7.85 8.90 -11.50
N ILE A 132 8.72 8.37 -10.64
CA ILE A 132 9.91 7.59 -11.03
C ILE A 132 9.54 6.12 -11.33
N ALA A 133 8.54 5.58 -10.62
CA ALA A 133 8.09 4.19 -10.71
C ALA A 133 6.68 4.09 -11.31
N PRO A 134 6.55 3.97 -12.65
CA PRO A 134 5.25 3.86 -13.30
C PRO A 134 4.51 2.54 -12.97
N GLY A 135 5.25 1.49 -12.60
CA GLY A 135 4.72 0.18 -12.18
C GLY A 135 4.29 0.14 -10.71
N LEU A 136 4.67 1.13 -9.90
CA LEU A 136 4.26 1.21 -8.51
C LEU A 136 2.78 1.59 -8.40
N ARG A 137 2.03 0.80 -7.65
CA ARG A 137 0.67 1.12 -7.25
C ARG A 137 0.57 1.32 -5.74
N ILE A 138 -0.24 2.28 -5.31
CA ILE A 138 -0.46 2.59 -3.90
C ILE A 138 -1.94 2.39 -3.56
N LEU A 139 -2.20 1.53 -2.58
CA LEU A 139 -3.50 1.34 -1.96
C LEU A 139 -3.46 1.93 -0.54
N ALA A 140 -4.07 3.08 -0.34
CA ALA A 140 -4.18 3.69 0.98
C ALA A 140 -5.56 3.47 1.58
N ALA A 141 -5.61 3.17 2.87
CA ALA A 141 -6.85 3.05 3.63
C ALA A 141 -6.84 4.10 4.73
N GLY A 142 -7.83 4.97 4.71
CA GLY A 142 -7.83 6.11 5.61
C GLY A 142 -9.17 6.82 5.68
N ARG A 143 -9.27 7.75 6.63
CA ARG A 143 -10.43 8.66 6.73
C ARG A 143 -10.38 9.77 5.68
N HIS A 144 -9.17 10.10 5.21
CA HIS A 144 -8.92 11.17 4.26
C HIS A 144 -8.31 10.61 2.98
N PRO A 145 -8.65 11.19 1.82
CA PRO A 145 -8.03 10.83 0.55
C PRO A 145 -6.52 11.08 0.62
N LEU A 146 -5.72 10.13 0.12
CA LEU A 146 -4.28 10.29 0.03
C LEU A 146 -4.02 11.37 -1.01
N ALA A 147 -3.56 12.54 -0.55
CA ALA A 147 -3.20 13.63 -1.44
C ALA A 147 -1.84 13.32 -2.10
N VAL A 148 -1.76 12.26 -2.89
CA VAL A 148 -0.60 11.92 -3.72
C VAL A 148 -1.03 11.69 -5.18
N GLY A 149 -0.59 12.58 -6.07
CA GLY A 149 -0.85 12.50 -7.50
C GLY A 149 -2.34 12.49 -7.90
N GLN A 150 -2.62 11.89 -9.06
CA GLN A 150 -3.98 11.68 -9.60
C GLN A 150 -4.61 10.41 -9.00
N GLY A 151 -4.68 10.35 -7.66
CA GLY A 151 -5.26 9.21 -6.97
C GLY A 151 -6.77 9.17 -7.06
N ARG A 152 -7.32 7.98 -7.35
CA ARG A 152 -8.75 7.75 -7.26
C ARG A 152 -9.12 7.52 -5.81
N VAL A 153 -10.16 8.22 -5.36
CA VAL A 153 -10.76 7.99 -4.06
C VAL A 153 -11.94 7.07 -4.29
N HIS A 154 -11.88 5.87 -3.73
CA HIS A 154 -13.01 4.96 -3.71
C HIS A 154 -13.71 5.14 -2.36
N ARG A 155 -14.91 5.72 -2.41
CA ARG A 155 -15.81 5.76 -1.27
C ARG A 155 -16.73 4.55 -1.33
N LEU A 156 -16.70 3.76 -0.27
CA LEU A 156 -17.62 2.64 -0.04
C LEU A 156 -18.68 3.08 0.97
#